data_AF-A0AAD4KIW3-F1
#
_entry.id   AF-A0AAD4KIW3-F1
#
_cell.length_a   1.000
_cell.length_b   1.000
_cell.length_c   1.000
_cell.angle_alpha   90.00
_cell.angle_beta   90.00
_cell.angle_gamma   90.00
#
_symmetry.space_group_name_H-M   'P 1'
#
loop_
_entity.id
_entity.type
_entity.pdbx_description
1 polymer ?
#
loop_
_entity_poly.entity_id
_entity_poly.type
_entity_poly.pdbx_seq_one_letter_code
_entity_poly.pdbx_strand_id
1 'polypeptide(L)'
;MQEPATAPWGLSISDTDFKKLKAGFEPQDMDDKWRVLEVYVLVVKPSDGGSSSSIETITWEQSKGGLRISEEQAKKEAVSLTRGLLRCDFDALPE
;
A
#
# COMPACT_ATOMS: atom_id res chain seq x y z
N MET A 1 -6.40 -4.91 20.81
CA MET A 1 -5.32 -4.10 20.20
C MET A 1 -4.55 -5.05 19.33
N GLN A 2 -4.83 -5.04 18.02
CA GLN A 2 -4.07 -5.88 17.11
C GLN A 2 -2.71 -5.19 16.88
N GLU A 3 -1.66 -5.99 16.71
CA GLU A 3 -0.27 -5.52 16.69
C GLU A 3 0.13 -5.10 15.27
N PRO A 4 0.27 -3.79 14.97
CA PRO A 4 0.74 -3.37 13.67
C PRO A 4 2.21 -3.80 13.48
N ALA A 5 2.54 -4.37 12.33
CA ALA A 5 3.92 -4.54 11.89
C ALA A 5 4.29 -3.44 10.92
N THR A 6 5.55 -3.06 10.96
CA THR A 6 6.16 -2.11 10.03
C THR A 6 7.36 -2.79 9.37
N ALA A 7 7.48 -2.69 8.04
CA ALA A 7 8.60 -3.27 7.30
C ALA A 7 9.06 -2.35 6.16
N PRO A 8 10.37 -2.36 5.83
CA PRO A 8 10.90 -1.63 4.69
C PRO A 8 10.40 -2.26 3.37
N TRP A 9 10.11 -1.41 2.39
CA TRP A 9 9.71 -1.86 1.06
C TRP A 9 10.71 -1.46 -0.02
N GLY A 10 11.02 -0.17 -0.15
CA GLY A 10 11.95 0.33 -1.17
C GLY A 10 11.43 0.21 -2.60
N LEU A 11 10.11 0.20 -2.80
CA LEU A 11 9.50 0.01 -4.13
C LEU A 11 9.39 1.34 -4.88
N SER A 12 9.95 1.41 -6.08
CA SER A 12 9.85 2.56 -6.97
C SER A 12 8.45 2.66 -7.58
N ILE A 13 7.90 3.88 -7.60
CA ILE A 13 6.59 4.22 -8.17
C ILE A 13 6.70 5.46 -9.06
N SER A 14 5.80 5.60 -10.03
CA SER A 14 5.73 6.80 -10.86
C SER A 14 5.26 8.01 -10.05
N ASP A 15 5.63 9.23 -10.48
CA ASP A 15 5.13 10.48 -9.86
C ASP A 15 3.60 10.59 -9.96
N THR A 16 3.02 10.05 -11.03
CA THR A 16 1.57 9.96 -11.21
C THR A 16 0.93 9.09 -10.13
N ASP A 17 1.53 7.95 -9.80
CA ASP A 17 1.01 7.05 -8.77
C ASP A 17 1.26 7.57 -7.37
N PHE A 18 2.36 8.29 -7.16
CA PHE A 18 2.59 9.05 -5.92
C PHE A 18 1.47 10.07 -5.68
N LYS A 19 1.06 10.81 -6.71
CA LYS A 19 -0.06 11.76 -6.61
C LYS A 19 -1.38 11.05 -6.28
N LYS A 20 -1.64 9.87 -6.85
CA LYS A 20 -2.84 9.07 -6.52
C LYS A 20 -2.81 8.58 -5.06
N LEU A 21 -1.68 8.05 -4.60
CA LEU A 21 -1.49 7.60 -3.21
C LEU A 21 -1.68 8.76 -2.23
N LYS A 22 -1.18 9.95 -2.56
CA LYS A 22 -1.32 11.15 -1.73
C LYS A 22 -2.73 11.73 -1.75
N ALA A 23 -3.43 11.65 -2.89
CA ALA A 23 -4.82 12.10 -3.00
C ALA A 23 -5.77 11.26 -2.13
N GLY A 24 -5.39 10.00 -1.87
CA GLY A 24 -6.18 9.05 -1.10
C GLY A 24 -7.29 8.41 -1.95
N PHE A 25 -8.00 7.45 -1.35
CA PHE A 25 -9.13 6.78 -1.96
C PHE A 25 -10.34 6.90 -1.03
N GLU A 26 -11.46 7.41 -1.55
CA GLU A 26 -12.74 7.39 -0.85
C GLU A 26 -13.61 6.27 -1.45
N PRO A 27 -14.01 5.26 -0.65
CA PRO A 27 -14.83 4.16 -1.13
C PRO A 27 -16.23 4.64 -1.53
N GLN A 28 -16.67 4.34 -2.75
CA GLN A 28 -17.96 4.84 -3.27
C GLN A 28 -19.10 3.86 -2.98
N ASP A 29 -18.83 2.55 -2.98
CA ASP A 29 -19.83 1.50 -2.83
C ASP A 29 -19.50 0.50 -1.71
N MET A 30 -20.45 -0.41 -1.41
CA MET A 30 -20.23 -1.45 -0.40
C MET A 30 -19.03 -2.35 -0.75
N ASP A 31 -18.86 -2.70 -2.02
CA ASP A 31 -17.71 -3.48 -2.48
C ASP A 31 -16.36 -2.79 -2.19
N ASP A 32 -16.29 -1.47 -2.36
CA ASP A 32 -15.09 -0.70 -2.03
C ASP A 32 -14.88 -0.66 -0.52
N LYS A 33 -15.95 -0.45 0.26
CA LYS A 33 -15.90 -0.44 1.73
C LYS A 33 -15.36 -1.75 2.29
N TRP A 34 -15.78 -2.89 1.75
CA TRP A 34 -15.26 -4.20 2.18
C TRP A 34 -13.76 -4.36 1.94
N ARG A 35 -13.18 -3.65 0.95
CA ARG A 35 -11.73 -3.66 0.68
C ARG A 35 -10.94 -2.71 1.57
N VAL A 36 -11.56 -1.70 2.18
CA VAL A 36 -10.90 -0.72 3.08
C VAL A 36 -11.17 -0.95 4.57
N LEU A 37 -11.80 -2.07 4.93
CA LEU A 37 -11.92 -2.48 6.35
C LEU A 37 -10.55 -2.73 7.00
N GLU A 38 -9.49 -2.80 6.20
CA GLU A 38 -8.14 -3.12 6.61
C GLU A 38 -7.24 -1.92 6.39
N VAL A 39 -6.59 -1.47 7.47
CA VAL A 39 -5.78 -0.25 7.45
C VAL A 39 -4.34 -0.61 7.05
N TYR A 40 -3.94 -0.19 5.85
CA TYR A 40 -2.55 -0.19 5.41
C TYR A 40 -2.03 1.23 5.38
N VAL A 41 -0.87 1.47 6.00
CA VAL A 41 -0.19 2.77 5.98
C VAL A 41 1.08 2.64 5.15
N LEU A 42 1.18 3.41 4.07
CA LEU A 42 2.34 3.46 3.19
C LEU A 42 3.08 4.77 3.40
N VAL A 43 4.36 4.68 3.74
CA VAL A 43 5.26 5.84 3.80
C VAL A 43 5.91 5.99 2.43
N VAL A 44 5.53 7.06 1.74
CA VAL A 44 6.04 7.40 0.41
C VAL A 44 7.00 8.58 0.49
N LYS A 45 8.15 8.44 -0.16
CA LYS A 45 9.15 9.49 -0.30
C LYS A 45 9.11 10.05 -1.73
N PRO A 46 8.91 11.37 -1.88
CA PRO A 46 9.01 12.01 -3.18
C PRO A 46 10.47 11.99 -3.66
N SER A 47 10.67 12.00 -4.96
CA SER A 47 12.02 12.11 -5.51
C SER A 47 12.58 13.52 -5.34
N ASP A 48 13.73 13.62 -4.68
CA ASP A 48 14.55 14.82 -4.62
C ASP A 48 15.42 14.87 -5.89
N GLY A 49 14.87 15.36 -7.00
CA GLY A 49 15.66 15.73 -8.18
C GLY A 49 15.83 14.69 -9.30
N GLY A 50 14.73 14.07 -9.77
CA GLY A 50 14.68 13.45 -11.10
C GLY A 50 14.63 11.92 -11.15
N SER A 51 14.68 11.24 -10.02
CA SER A 51 14.39 9.80 -9.91
C SER A 51 12.88 9.57 -9.73
N SER A 52 12.41 8.33 -9.84
CA SER A 52 11.02 7.97 -9.48
C SER A 52 10.77 8.15 -7.97
N SER A 53 9.51 8.40 -7.58
CA SER A 53 9.13 8.38 -6.17
C SER A 53 9.21 6.95 -5.63
N SER A 54 9.30 6.74 -4.32
CA SER A 54 9.39 5.38 -3.78
C SER A 54 8.61 5.20 -2.48
N ILE A 55 8.14 3.97 -2.24
CA ILE A 55 7.56 3.56 -0.97
C ILE A 55 8.70 3.08 -0.08
N GLU A 56 8.99 3.81 0.99
CA GLU A 56 10.05 3.44 1.93
C GLU A 56 9.58 2.35 2.89
N THR A 57 8.34 2.44 3.37
CA THR A 57 7.87 1.58 4.47
C THR A 57 6.38 1.27 4.34
N ILE A 58 6.00 0.06 4.71
CA ILE A 58 4.60 -0.37 4.87
C ILE A 58 4.34 -0.70 6.33
N THR A 59 3.19 -0.27 6.84
CA THR A 59 2.64 -0.70 8.13
C THR A 59 1.28 -1.35 7.91
N TRP A 60 1.07 -2.52 8.50
CA TRP A 60 -0.16 -3.30 8.37
C TRP A 60 -0.54 -3.96 9.68
N GLU A 61 -1.81 -4.32 9.80
CA GLU A 61 -2.31 -5.09 10.94
C GLU A 61 -1.88 -6.56 10.82
N GLN A 62 -1.05 -7.07 11.75
CA GLN A 62 -0.55 -8.44 11.63
C GLN A 62 -1.62 -9.50 11.90
N SER A 63 -2.64 -9.19 12.70
CA SER A 63 -3.67 -10.15 13.08
C SER A 63 -4.95 -9.88 12.30
N LYS A 64 -5.27 -10.72 11.31
CA LYS A 64 -6.50 -10.64 10.51
C LYS A 64 -7.37 -11.87 10.78
N GLY A 65 -8.45 -11.70 11.54
CA GLY A 65 -9.39 -12.80 11.82
C GLY A 65 -8.76 -14.03 12.50
N GLY A 66 -7.69 -13.83 13.29
CA GLY A 66 -6.91 -14.91 13.91
C GLY A 66 -5.76 -15.46 13.07
N LEU A 67 -5.59 -15.00 11.82
CA LEU A 67 -4.46 -15.34 10.96
C LEU A 67 -3.38 -14.26 11.06
N ARG A 68 -2.12 -14.68 11.11
CA ARG A 68 -0.97 -13.77 11.05
C ARG A 68 -0.62 -13.44 9.60
N ILE A 69 -0.65 -12.17 9.25
CA ILE A 69 -0.23 -11.65 7.94
C ILE A 69 1.29 -11.46 7.95
N SER A 70 2.00 -12.12 7.04
CA SER A 70 3.43 -11.91 6.82
C SER A 70 3.70 -10.62 6.05
N GLU A 71 4.94 -10.14 6.09
CA GLU A 71 5.38 -8.98 5.31
C GLU A 71 5.14 -9.15 3.80
N GLU A 72 5.49 -10.31 3.25
CA GLU A 72 5.30 -10.64 1.84
C GLU A 72 3.81 -10.58 1.45
N GLN A 73 2.95 -11.13 2.32
CA GLN A 73 1.50 -11.11 2.11
C GLN A 73 0.94 -9.69 2.20
N ALA A 74 1.40 -8.91 3.18
CA ALA A 74 1.01 -7.51 3.33
C ALA A 74 1.39 -6.67 2.10
N LYS A 75 2.60 -6.86 1.56
CA LYS A 75 3.05 -6.20 0.34
C LYS A 75 2.18 -6.59 -0.87
N LYS A 76 1.87 -7.88 -1.03
CA LYS A 76 1.01 -8.40 -2.11
C LYS A 76 -0.41 -7.82 -2.02
N GLU A 77 -1.00 -7.78 -0.83
CA GLU A 77 -2.32 -7.18 -0.59
C GLU A 77 -2.29 -5.66 -0.84
N ALA A 78 -1.28 -4.95 -0.35
CA ALA A 78 -1.14 -3.51 -0.58
C ALA A 78 -1.04 -3.16 -2.07
N VAL A 79 -0.27 -3.93 -2.86
CA VAL A 79 -0.22 -3.75 -4.33
C VAL A 79 -1.56 -4.07 -4.98
N SER A 80 -2.24 -5.13 -4.56
CA SER A 80 -3.56 -5.48 -5.09
C SER A 80 -4.60 -4.39 -4.82
N LEU A 81 -4.61 -3.83 -3.60
CA LEU A 81 -5.50 -2.75 -3.21
C LEU A 81 -5.19 -1.47 -3.98
N THR A 82 -3.93 -1.07 -4.08
CA THR A 82 -3.55 0.15 -4.80
C THR A 82 -3.71 0.02 -6.32
N ARG A 83 -3.51 -1.18 -6.91
CA ARG A 83 -3.87 -1.45 -8.32
C ARG A 83 -5.39 -1.44 -8.53
N GLY A 84 -6.14 -2.10 -7.65
CA GLY A 84 -7.59 -2.24 -7.79
C GLY A 84 -8.36 -0.94 -7.52
N LEU A 85 -7.94 -0.17 -6.51
CA LEU A 85 -8.64 1.04 -6.05
C LEU A 85 -8.10 2.30 -6.74
N LEU A 86 -6.77 2.46 -6.80
CA LEU A 86 -6.13 3.67 -7.32
C LEU A 86 -5.66 3.52 -8.78
N ARG A 87 -5.67 2.31 -9.34
CA ARG A 87 -5.07 2.03 -10.67
C ARG A 87 -3.62 2.49 -10.75
N CYS A 88 -2.85 2.21 -9.71
CA CYS A 88 -1.42 2.50 -9.68
C CYS A 88 -0.63 1.45 -10.47
N ASP A 89 0.33 1.87 -11.29
CA ASP A 89 1.25 0.98 -11.98
C ASP A 89 2.56 0.85 -11.16
N PHE A 90 2.66 -0.25 -10.42
CA PHE A 90 3.92 -0.61 -9.74
C PHE A 90 4.85 -1.29 -10.73
N ASP A 91 6.07 -0.77 -10.83
CA ASP A 91 7.10 -1.20 -11.77
C ASP A 91 7.43 -2.70 -11.64
N ALA A 92 7.31 -3.26 -10.43
CA ALA A 92 7.44 -4.68 -10.15
C ALA A 92 6.38 -5.17 -9.16
N LEU A 93 6.00 -6.44 -9.26
CA LEU A 93 5.30 -7.15 -8.19
C LEU A 93 6.31 -7.42 -7.05
N PRO A 94 5.93 -7.24 -5.78
CA PRO A 94 6.77 -7.60 -4.65
C PRO A 94 7.00 -9.12 -4.67
N GLU A 95 8.28 -9.54 -4.57
CA GLU A 95 8.67 -10.95 -4.41
C GLU A 95 8.04 -11.55 -3.13
#